data_AF-A0A4Q2UJV8-F1
#
_entry.id   AF-A0A4Q2UJV8-F1
#
_cell.length_a   1.000
_cell.length_b   1.000
_cell.length_c   1.000
_cell.angle_alpha   90.00
_cell.angle_beta   90.00
_cell.angle_gamma   90.00
#
_symmetry.space_group_name_H-M   'P 1'
#
loop_
_entity.id
_entity.type
_entity.pdbx_description
1 polymer ?
#
loop_
_entity_poly.entity_id
_entity_poly.type
_entity_poly.pdbx_seq_one_letter_code
_entity_poly.pdbx_strand_id
1 'polypeptide(L)'
;MKKVFVLMLGLVAGTASFAQTTADKAPVTYVSVTTDQKIQLVVGREQATATVSLRDEQGRILYAQNVNLRDGLHQYFNIAELANGTYQLAVRVGKEQIVKTFVVGEQPAQKVVAFES
;
A
#
# COMPACT_ATOMS: atom_id res chain seq x y z
N MET A 1 -60.86 -30.19 -19.73
CA MET A 1 -59.84 -30.17 -18.65
C MET A 1 -58.98 -28.93 -18.81
N LYS A 2 -59.00 -28.00 -17.85
CA LYS A 2 -57.99 -26.92 -17.74
C LYS A 2 -57.63 -26.83 -16.26
N LYS A 3 -56.40 -27.21 -15.94
CA LYS A 3 -55.87 -27.21 -14.57
C LYS A 3 -55.36 -25.81 -14.26
N VAL A 4 -55.97 -25.15 -13.27
CA VAL A 4 -55.49 -23.87 -12.76
C VAL A 4 -54.40 -24.16 -11.75
N PHE A 5 -53.17 -23.75 -12.07
CA PHE A 5 -52.04 -23.77 -11.14
C PHE A 5 -52.05 -22.44 -10.36
N VAL A 6 -52.29 -22.51 -9.07
CA VAL A 6 -52.18 -21.36 -8.16
C VAL A 6 -50.71 -21.21 -7.79
N LEU A 7 -50.11 -20.09 -8.19
CA LEU A 7 -48.72 -19.73 -7.90
C LEU A 7 -48.69 -18.99 -6.55
N MET A 8 -48.35 -19.70 -5.46
CA MET A 8 -47.98 -19.04 -4.20
C MET A 8 -46.59 -18.42 -4.36
N LEU A 9 -46.51 -17.08 -4.38
CA LEU A 9 -45.25 -16.37 -4.19
C LEU A 9 -44.87 -16.41 -2.71
N GLY A 10 -43.94 -17.30 -2.37
CA GLY A 10 -43.26 -17.27 -1.08
C GLY A 10 -42.31 -16.08 -1.00
N LEU A 11 -42.69 -15.05 -0.23
CA LEU A 11 -41.82 -13.93 0.11
C LEU A 11 -40.82 -14.41 1.18
N VAL A 12 -39.63 -14.83 0.76
CA VAL A 12 -38.53 -15.10 1.70
C VAL A 12 -37.86 -13.76 2.02
N ALA A 13 -38.22 -13.16 3.15
CA ALA A 13 -37.49 -12.03 3.71
C ALA A 13 -36.14 -12.53 4.25
N GLY A 14 -35.11 -12.52 3.39
CA GLY A 14 -33.74 -12.83 3.80
C GLY A 14 -33.17 -11.69 4.63
N THR A 15 -32.97 -11.91 5.92
CA THR A 15 -32.19 -11.01 6.77
C THR A 15 -30.71 -11.17 6.42
N ALA A 16 -30.13 -10.21 5.71
CA ALA A 16 -28.68 -10.15 5.53
C ALA A 16 -28.05 -9.75 6.87
N SER A 17 -27.34 -10.68 7.50
CA SER A 17 -26.50 -10.40 8.66
C SER A 17 -25.15 -9.88 8.15
N PHE A 18 -24.89 -8.58 8.32
CA PHE A 18 -23.57 -8.03 8.09
C PHE A 18 -22.70 -8.37 9.29
N ALA A 19 -21.72 -9.26 9.10
CA ALA A 19 -20.68 -9.50 10.07
C ALA A 19 -19.86 -8.20 10.23
N GLN A 20 -19.97 -7.58 11.39
CA GLN A 20 -19.13 -6.45 11.79
C GLN A 20 -17.70 -6.97 11.95
N THR A 21 -16.86 -6.80 10.94
CA THR A 21 -15.44 -7.06 11.07
C THR A 21 -14.88 -6.04 12.05
N THR A 22 -14.34 -6.51 13.17
CA THR A 22 -13.38 -5.72 13.95
C THR A 22 -12.37 -5.18 12.97
N ALA A 23 -12.27 -3.86 12.86
CA ALA A 23 -11.21 -3.24 12.09
C ALA A 23 -9.91 -3.62 12.79
N ASP A 24 -9.25 -4.66 12.29
CA ASP A 24 -7.84 -4.86 12.52
C ASP A 24 -7.19 -3.50 12.18
N LYS A 25 -6.44 -2.96 13.13
CA LYS A 25 -5.76 -1.69 12.91
C LYS A 25 -4.44 -2.01 12.25
N ALA A 26 -4.31 -1.67 10.98
CA ALA A 26 -3.03 -1.74 10.29
C ALA A 26 -1.90 -1.12 11.11
N PRO A 27 -0.71 -1.75 11.13
CA PRO A 27 0.44 -1.21 11.83
C PRO A 27 0.76 0.17 11.27
N VAL A 28 1.10 1.08 12.19
CA VAL A 28 1.51 2.43 11.82
C VAL A 28 2.71 2.34 10.88
N THR A 29 2.52 2.77 9.65
CA THR A 29 3.53 2.73 8.59
C THR A 29 3.83 4.16 8.15
N TYR A 30 5.10 4.54 8.25
CA TYR A 30 5.63 5.83 7.81
C TYR A 30 6.60 5.62 6.65
N VAL A 31 6.45 6.43 5.61
CA VAL A 31 7.35 6.43 4.45
C VAL A 31 7.79 7.87 4.21
N SER A 32 9.09 8.09 4.13
CA SER A 32 9.67 9.40 3.82
C SER A 32 10.84 9.28 2.87
N VAL A 33 11.06 10.32 2.08
CA VAL A 33 12.22 10.46 1.20
C VAL A 33 13.28 11.27 1.95
N THR A 34 14.49 10.75 2.02
CA THR A 34 15.66 11.46 2.58
C THR A 34 16.41 12.15 1.45
N THR A 35 17.18 13.20 1.79
CA THR A 35 17.91 14.04 0.83
C THR A 35 19.02 13.30 0.06
N ASP A 36 19.37 12.09 0.47
CA ASP A 36 20.42 11.24 -0.12
C ASP A 36 19.89 10.21 -1.13
N GLN A 37 18.76 10.48 -1.79
CA GLN A 37 18.12 9.56 -2.75
C GLN A 37 17.81 8.18 -2.13
N LYS A 38 17.38 8.20 -0.86
CA LYS A 38 16.86 7.01 -0.19
C LYS A 38 15.43 7.23 0.24
N ILE A 39 14.69 6.13 0.28
CA ILE A 39 13.37 6.09 0.88
C ILE A 39 13.49 5.33 2.18
N GLN A 40 13.11 5.99 3.27
CA GLN A 40 12.99 5.37 4.58
C GLN A 40 11.58 4.81 4.75
N LEU A 41 11.49 3.51 5.00
CA LEU A 41 10.29 2.80 5.44
C LEU A 41 10.42 2.49 6.93
N VAL A 42 9.43 2.93 7.70
CA VAL A 42 9.27 2.57 9.11
C VAL A 42 7.92 1.90 9.30
N VAL A 43 7.91 0.70 9.87
CA VAL A 43 6.69 -0.01 10.27
C VAL A 43 6.76 -0.27 11.77
N GLY A 44 5.68 0.06 12.47
CA GLY A 44 5.55 -0.19 13.90
C GLY A 44 5.68 -1.66 14.27
N ARG A 45 5.95 -1.91 15.56
CA ARG A 45 6.05 -3.27 16.10
C ARG A 45 4.69 -3.95 16.05
N GLU A 46 4.68 -5.21 15.61
CA GLU A 46 3.49 -6.03 15.56
C GLU A 46 3.83 -7.52 15.65
N GLN A 47 2.97 -8.32 16.27
CA GLN A 47 3.13 -9.77 16.35
C GLN A 47 2.69 -10.47 15.06
N ALA A 48 3.24 -10.02 13.92
CA ALA A 48 2.88 -10.52 12.60
C ALA A 48 4.10 -10.54 11.66
N THR A 49 3.93 -11.18 10.52
CA THR A 49 4.87 -11.10 9.39
C THR A 49 4.29 -10.18 8.34
N ALA A 50 5.10 -9.23 7.89
CA ALA A 50 4.76 -8.33 6.80
C ALA A 50 5.43 -8.78 5.50
N THR A 51 4.76 -8.59 4.38
CA THR A 51 5.38 -8.59 3.05
C THR A 51 5.59 -7.14 2.61
N VAL A 52 6.84 -6.74 2.45
CA VAL A 52 7.22 -5.46 1.85
C VAL A 52 7.51 -5.70 0.37
N SER A 53 6.99 -4.85 -0.51
CA SER A 53 7.30 -4.93 -1.94
C SER A 53 7.41 -3.56 -2.59
N LEU A 54 8.40 -3.42 -3.47
CA LEU A 54 8.56 -2.28 -4.37
C LEU A 54 8.22 -2.73 -5.80
N ARG A 55 7.37 -1.96 -6.48
CA ARG A 55 6.95 -2.21 -7.85
C ARG A 55 7.13 -0.98 -8.71
N ASP A 56 7.42 -1.17 -9.98
CA ASP A 56 7.35 -0.10 -10.97
C ASP A 56 5.91 0.15 -11.46
N GLU A 57 5.76 1.12 -12.35
CA GLU A 57 4.48 1.52 -12.94
C GLU A 57 3.79 0.38 -13.70
N GLN A 58 4.55 -0.54 -14.29
CA GLN A 58 4.00 -1.71 -14.99
C GLN A 58 3.60 -2.84 -14.02
N GLY A 59 3.79 -2.63 -12.72
CA GLY A 59 3.52 -3.62 -11.67
C GLY A 59 4.59 -4.69 -11.55
N ARG A 60 5.74 -4.55 -12.22
CA ARG A 60 6.86 -5.49 -12.09
C ARG A 60 7.46 -5.33 -10.69
N ILE A 61 7.70 -6.45 -10.02
CA ILE A 61 8.28 -6.47 -8.69
C ILE A 61 9.78 -6.24 -8.80
N LEU A 62 10.26 -5.11 -8.29
CA LEU A 62 11.69 -4.78 -8.21
C LEU A 62 12.31 -5.28 -6.91
N TYR A 63 11.49 -5.36 -5.85
CA TYR A 63 11.90 -5.90 -4.56
C TYR A 63 10.69 -6.50 -3.85
N ALA A 64 10.90 -7.62 -3.16
CA ALA A 64 9.93 -8.19 -2.24
C ALA A 64 10.63 -8.94 -1.11
N GLN A 65 10.20 -8.72 0.12
CA GLN A 65 10.73 -9.42 1.30
C GLN A 65 9.63 -9.66 2.33
N ASN A 66 9.67 -10.83 2.96
CA ASN A 66 8.90 -11.10 4.17
C ASN A 66 9.74 -10.75 5.39
N VAL A 67 9.17 -9.98 6.31
CA VAL A 67 9.85 -9.50 7.52
C VAL A 67 8.98 -9.74 8.75
N ASN A 68 9.60 -10.22 9.82
CA ASN A 68 8.94 -10.34 11.10
C ASN A 68 8.88 -8.96 11.78
N LEU A 69 7.69 -8.50 12.18
CA LEU A 69 7.48 -7.18 12.77
C LEU A 69 7.58 -7.14 14.30
N ARG A 70 8.01 -8.22 14.98
CA ARG A 70 8.11 -8.25 16.46
C ARG A 70 8.91 -7.06 17.03
N ASP A 71 9.95 -6.65 16.31
CA ASP A 71 10.81 -5.52 16.67
C ASP A 71 10.55 -4.27 15.79
N GLY A 72 9.50 -4.31 14.97
CA GLY A 72 9.22 -3.32 13.94
C GLY A 72 10.12 -3.48 12.73
N LEU A 73 10.02 -2.55 11.79
CA LEU A 73 10.86 -2.51 10.60
C LEU A 73 11.38 -1.09 10.40
N HIS A 74 12.69 -0.97 10.18
CA HIS A 74 13.34 0.24 9.71
C HIS A 74 14.20 -0.15 8.51
N GLN A 75 13.81 0.29 7.31
CA GLN A 75 14.49 -0.08 6.07
C GLN A 75 14.70 1.13 5.17
N TYR A 76 15.87 1.17 4.54
CA TYR A 76 16.20 2.16 3.52
C TYR A 76 16.25 1.52 2.15
N PHE A 77 15.60 2.13 1.18
CA PHE A 77 15.67 1.77 -0.23
C PHE A 77 16.52 2.80 -0.95
N ASN A 78 17.62 2.37 -1.57
CA ASN A 78 18.38 3.22 -2.47
C ASN A 78 17.61 3.35 -3.78
N ILE A 79 17.27 4.59 -4.18
CA ILE A 79 16.54 4.87 -5.42
C ILE A 79 17.41 5.54 -6.49
N ALA A 80 18.71 5.72 -6.24
CA ALA A 80 19.62 6.42 -7.16
C ALA A 80 19.75 5.73 -8.53
N GLU A 81 19.57 4.41 -8.59
CA GLU A 81 19.65 3.62 -9.84
C GLU A 81 18.28 3.35 -10.46
N LEU A 82 17.19 3.84 -9.86
CA LEU A 82 15.87 3.72 -10.47
C LEU A 82 15.75 4.70 -11.64
N ALA A 83 15.18 4.22 -12.75
CA ALA A 83 14.83 5.07 -13.87
C ALA A 83 13.77 6.11 -13.46
N ASN A 84 13.66 7.18 -14.24
CA ASN A 84 12.56 8.12 -14.09
C ASN A 84 11.23 7.39 -14.31
N GLY A 85 10.28 7.57 -13.40
CA GLY A 85 9.00 6.87 -13.43
C GLY A 85 8.24 6.87 -12.11
N THR A 86 7.08 6.21 -12.12
CA THR A 86 6.24 6.05 -10.93
C THR A 86 6.48 4.69 -10.29
N TYR A 87 6.55 4.67 -8.97
CA TYR A 87 6.82 3.47 -8.18
C TYR A 87 5.86 3.33 -7.02
N GLN A 88 5.60 2.09 -6.62
CA GLN A 88 4.72 1.73 -5.52
C GLN A 88 5.46 0.90 -4.47
N LEU A 89 5.56 1.43 -3.26
CA LEU A 89 6.00 0.70 -2.08
C LEU A 89 4.76 0.22 -1.31
N ALA A 90 4.62 -1.09 -1.17
CA ALA A 90 3.51 -1.72 -0.45
C ALA A 90 4.01 -2.50 0.76
N VAL A 91 3.28 -2.39 1.86
CA VAL A 91 3.44 -3.23 3.06
C VAL A 91 2.13 -3.95 3.29
N ARG A 92 2.17 -5.28 3.34
CA ARG A 92 1.01 -6.13 3.60
C ARG A 92 1.20 -6.90 4.90
N VAL A 93 0.23 -6.82 5.80
CA VAL A 93 0.20 -7.57 7.05
C VAL A 93 -1.12 -8.31 7.13
N GLY A 94 -1.08 -9.63 6.99
CA GLY A 94 -2.31 -10.44 6.85
C GLY A 94 -3.17 -10.00 5.66
N LYS A 95 -4.38 -9.51 5.95
CA LYS A 95 -5.34 -9.00 4.95
C LYS A 95 -5.20 -7.51 4.67
N GLU A 96 -4.47 -6.79 5.52
CA GLU A 96 -4.30 -5.36 5.40
C GLU A 96 -3.12 -5.03 4.49
N GLN A 97 -3.28 -3.99 3.68
CA GLN A 97 -2.25 -3.53 2.77
C GLN A 97 -2.23 -2.02 2.73
N ILE A 98 -1.04 -1.46 2.98
CA ILE A 98 -0.76 -0.04 2.80
C ILE A 98 0.09 0.10 1.54
N VAL A 99 -0.33 0.99 0.63
CA VAL A 99 0.42 1.31 -0.60
C VAL A 99 0.79 2.79 -0.58
N LYS A 100 2.06 3.08 -0.82
CA LYS A 100 2.60 4.43 -0.99
C LYS A 100 3.17 4.55 -2.39
N THR A 101 2.80 5.62 -3.08
CA THR A 101 3.25 5.90 -4.44
C THR A 101 4.24 7.06 -4.40
N PHE A 102 5.35 6.94 -5.11
CA PHE A 102 6.34 7.99 -5.26
C PHE A 102 6.81 8.07 -6.72
N VAL A 103 7.33 9.24 -7.11
CA VAL A 103 7.84 9.50 -8.45
C VAL A 103 9.34 9.75 -8.36
N VAL A 104 10.09 9.09 -9.22
CA VAL A 104 11.50 9.37 -9.47
C VAL A 104 11.57 10.19 -10.75
N GLY A 105 12.22 11.35 -10.68
CA GLY A 105 12.37 12.24 -11.82
C GLY A 105 13.44 13.28 -11.55
N GLU A 106 13.90 13.92 -12.62
CA GLU A 106 14.84 15.04 -12.51
C GLU A 106 14.11 16.27 -11.97
N GLN A 107 14.62 16.83 -10.87
CA GLN A 107 14.20 18.15 -10.43
C GLN A 107 15.08 19.19 -11.14
N PRO A 108 14.52 20.06 -12.00
CA PRO A 108 15.32 21.05 -12.71
C PRO A 108 16.03 21.96 -11.71
N ALA A 109 17.31 22.25 -11.95
CA ALA A 109 18.08 23.17 -11.13
C ALA A 109 17.34 24.52 -11.03
N GLN A 110 17.10 24.97 -9.80
CA GLN A 110 16.51 26.28 -9.56
C GLN A 110 17.49 27.36 -10.04
N LYS A 111 17.09 28.16 -11.03
CA LYS A 111 17.85 29.34 -11.43
C LYS A 111 17.78 30.36 -10.30
N VAL A 112 18.90 30.57 -9.61
CA VAL A 112 19.03 31.62 -8.60
C VAL A 112 19.55 32.87 -9.29
N VAL A 113 18.81 33.96 -9.22
CA VAL A 113 19.27 35.29 -9.63
C VAL A 113 19.67 36.03 -8.36
N ALA A 114 20.94 36.40 -8.24
CA ALA A 114 21.42 37.30 -7.20
C ALA A 114 21.69 38.68 -7.83
N PHE A 115 21.33 39.75 -7.13
CA PHE A 115 21.72 41.11 -7.51
C PHE A 115 23.09 41.39 -6.93
N GLU A 116 24.05 41.77 -7.77
CA GLU A 116 25.32 42.32 -7.32
C GLU A 116 25.11 43.77 -6.84
N SER A 117 25.66 44.09 -5.67
CA SER A 117 25.64 45.43 -5.05
C SER A 117 26.93 46.18 -5.33
#